data_AF-A0A135S7R1-F1
#
_entry.id   AF-A0A135S7R1-F1
#
_cell.length_a   1.000
_cell.length_b   1.000
_cell.length_c   1.000
_cell.angle_alpha   90.00
_cell.angle_beta   90.00
_cell.angle_gamma   90.00
#
_symmetry.space_group_name_H-M   'P 1'
#
loop_
_entity.id
_entity.type
_entity.pdbx_description
1 polymer ?
#
loop_
_entity_poly.entity_id
_entity_poly.type
_entity_poly.pdbx_seq_one_letter_code
_entity_poly.pdbx_strand_id
1 'polypeptide(L)'
;MTGANNIRGLMGKGAPPTPALFSIVRVAVLVLSLAVLAACAYCLSLLGAYSSSYTGPPGFMLFVSLFTLLVLGGAMILERFAAHLYFRIAVLIGYGTNCLFWLSGWAWSASIAALFLGDTCVQGTCFGPTTEEKRYGGSMAGAAAVGAVNWVLMTIVLFYYIKGCLSDPDCYGVSTGHGSEMGSIKAESKSRSQPSVNEP
;
A
#
# COMPACT_ATOMS: atom_id res chain seq x y z
N MET A 1 15.02 -23.11 -17.43
CA MET A 1 13.69 -23.29 -16.82
C MET A 1 13.80 -23.01 -15.33
N THR A 2 13.59 -21.76 -14.89
CA THR A 2 13.85 -21.29 -13.49
C THR A 2 12.75 -20.35 -12.99
N GLY A 3 11.53 -20.45 -13.53
CA GLY A 3 10.41 -19.55 -13.19
C GLY A 3 9.46 -20.09 -12.11
N ALA A 4 9.38 -21.41 -11.92
CA ALA A 4 8.32 -22.02 -11.11
C ALA A 4 8.52 -21.93 -9.58
N ASN A 5 9.77 -21.75 -9.11
CA ASN A 5 10.08 -21.81 -7.67
C ASN A 5 9.89 -20.46 -6.93
N ASN A 6 9.84 -19.33 -7.64
CA ASN A 6 9.81 -18.00 -7.01
C ASN A 6 8.41 -17.60 -6.51
N ILE A 7 7.35 -18.21 -7.05
CA ILE A 7 5.95 -17.88 -6.69
C ILE A 7 5.64 -18.30 -5.24
N ARG A 8 6.36 -19.31 -4.73
CA ARG A 8 6.27 -19.76 -3.34
C ARG A 8 6.55 -18.64 -2.32
N GLY A 9 7.45 -17.72 -2.66
CA GLY A 9 7.79 -16.58 -1.79
C GLY A 9 6.63 -15.61 -1.56
N LEU A 10 5.65 -15.54 -2.47
CA LEU A 10 4.41 -14.75 -2.30
C LEU A 10 3.39 -15.41 -1.37
N MET A 11 3.48 -16.73 -1.21
CA MET A 11 2.62 -17.52 -0.32
C MET A 11 3.22 -17.71 1.08
N GLY A 12 4.45 -17.22 1.29
CA GLY A 12 5.14 -17.26 2.59
C GLY A 12 4.47 -16.41 3.67
N LYS A 13 4.89 -16.65 4.92
CA LYS A 13 4.49 -15.87 6.10
C LYS A 13 5.66 -15.02 6.58
N GLY A 14 5.35 -13.86 7.15
CA GLY A 14 6.34 -12.91 7.66
C GLY A 14 6.77 -11.86 6.63
N ALA A 15 7.36 -10.77 7.14
CA ALA A 15 7.74 -9.62 6.32
C ALA A 15 8.86 -10.00 5.32
N PRO A 16 8.77 -9.60 4.04
CA PRO A 16 9.85 -9.81 3.09
C PRO A 16 11.06 -8.91 3.40
N PRO A 17 12.29 -9.35 3.06
CA PRO A 17 13.48 -8.51 3.18
C PRO A 17 13.33 -7.31 2.23
N THR A 18 13.16 -6.12 2.81
CA THR A 18 12.95 -4.87 2.06
C THR A 18 13.96 -3.81 2.49
N PRO A 19 14.40 -2.93 1.58
CA PRO A 19 15.36 -1.88 1.91
C PRO A 19 14.75 -0.84 2.86
N ALA A 20 15.54 -0.19 3.71
CA ALA A 20 15.05 0.80 4.68
C ALA A 20 14.23 1.95 4.05
N LEU A 21 14.55 2.33 2.80
CA LEU A 21 13.79 3.31 2.01
C LEU A 21 12.30 2.93 1.86
N PHE A 22 11.98 1.64 1.81
CA PHE A 22 10.61 1.15 1.70
C PHE A 22 9.74 1.57 2.88
N SER A 23 10.28 1.53 4.10
CA SER A 23 9.57 1.99 5.30
C SER A 23 9.31 3.50 5.25
N ILE A 24 10.30 4.28 4.81
CA ILE A 24 10.16 5.73 4.65
C ILE A 24 9.07 6.06 3.64
N VAL A 25 9.05 5.39 2.48
CA VAL A 25 8.02 5.60 1.45
C VAL A 25 6.63 5.23 1.97
N ARG A 26 6.48 4.15 2.73
CA ARG A 26 5.19 3.79 3.35
C ARG A 26 4.70 4.87 4.32
N VAL A 27 5.59 5.44 5.14
CA VAL A 27 5.24 6.54 6.05
C VAL A 27 4.85 7.79 5.25
N ALA A 28 5.59 8.12 4.19
CA ALA A 28 5.25 9.24 3.32
C ALA A 28 3.85 9.07 2.70
N VAL A 29 3.52 7.86 2.22
CA VAL A 29 2.18 7.55 1.70
C VAL A 29 1.11 7.77 2.76
N LEU A 30 1.31 7.31 4.00
CA LEU A 30 0.34 7.52 5.08
C LEU A 30 0.10 9.00 5.37
N VAL A 31 1.17 9.80 5.42
CA VAL A 31 1.06 11.25 5.66
C VAL A 31 0.33 11.95 4.51
N LEU A 32 0.65 11.60 3.26
CA LEU A 32 -0.04 12.14 2.09
C LEU A 32 -1.51 11.68 2.03
N SER A 33 -1.82 10.45 2.45
CA SER A 33 -3.20 9.97 2.59
C SER A 33 -3.99 10.80 3.60
N LEU A 34 -3.38 11.21 4.72
CA LEU A 34 -4.01 12.12 5.67
C LEU A 34 -4.24 13.51 5.06
N ALA A 35 -3.31 14.02 4.25
CA ALA A 35 -3.49 15.28 3.54
C ALA A 35 -4.67 15.21 2.55
N VAL A 36 -4.81 14.11 1.79
CA VAL A 36 -5.96 13.88 0.90
C VAL A 36 -7.24 13.77 1.71
N LEU A 37 -7.23 13.06 2.85
CA LEU A 37 -8.38 12.93 3.73
C LEU A 37 -8.87 14.29 4.22
N ALA A 38 -7.97 15.16 4.66
CA ALA A 38 -8.31 16.52 5.08
C ALA A 38 -8.85 17.37 3.91
N ALA A 39 -8.22 17.31 2.74
CA ALA A 39 -8.66 18.02 1.55
C ALA A 39 -10.06 17.58 1.11
N CYS A 40 -10.35 16.28 1.11
CA CYS A 40 -11.65 15.75 0.74
C CYS A 40 -12.73 16.04 1.80
N ALA A 41 -12.39 16.02 3.09
CA ALA A 41 -13.30 16.46 4.14
C ALA A 41 -13.68 17.95 3.98
N TYR A 42 -12.71 18.80 3.61
CA TYR A 42 -12.97 20.19 3.27
C TYR A 42 -13.86 20.34 2.02
N CYS A 43 -13.60 19.57 0.96
CA CYS A 43 -14.47 19.53 -0.22
C CYS A 43 -15.93 19.16 0.15
N LEU A 44 -16.12 18.17 1.03
CA LEU A 44 -17.45 17.78 1.50
C LEU A 44 -18.10 18.85 2.38
N SER A 45 -17.34 19.58 3.18
CA SER A 45 -17.85 20.69 3.99
C SER A 45 -18.37 21.84 3.13
N LEU A 46 -17.78 22.08 1.95
CA LEU A 46 -18.24 23.06 0.98
C LEU A 46 -19.50 22.61 0.20
N LEU A 47 -19.77 21.29 0.21
CA LEU A 47 -20.81 20.65 -0.58
C LEU A 47 -22.24 20.97 -0.10
N GLY A 48 -22.41 21.52 1.10
CA GLY A 48 -23.71 21.97 1.63
C GLY A 48 -24.45 22.98 0.73
N ALA A 49 -23.75 23.65 -0.19
CA ALA A 49 -24.32 24.59 -1.16
C ALA A 49 -24.45 24.03 -2.61
N TYR A 50 -23.77 22.92 -2.95
CA TYR A 50 -23.63 22.41 -4.34
C TYR A 50 -23.99 20.91 -4.50
N SER A 51 -24.72 20.34 -3.54
CA SER A 51 -24.89 18.88 -3.37
C SER A 51 -25.62 18.14 -4.50
N SER A 52 -26.19 18.84 -5.48
CA SER A 52 -27.09 18.23 -6.46
C SER A 52 -26.41 17.62 -7.69
N SER A 53 -25.10 17.82 -7.94
CA SER A 53 -24.52 17.38 -9.24
C SER A 53 -23.25 16.53 -9.21
N TYR A 54 -22.31 16.65 -8.24
CA TYR A 54 -21.01 15.94 -8.33
C TYR A 54 -20.38 15.54 -6.98
N THR A 55 -21.08 14.80 -6.15
CA THR A 55 -20.64 14.41 -4.78
C THR A 55 -19.79 13.13 -4.70
N GLY A 56 -19.65 12.38 -5.79
CA GLY A 56 -18.98 11.07 -5.83
C GLY A 56 -17.45 11.07 -5.60
N PRO A 57 -16.65 11.89 -6.33
CA PRO A 57 -15.19 11.83 -6.27
C PRO A 57 -14.57 12.09 -4.89
N PRO A 58 -14.97 13.12 -4.12
CA PRO A 58 -14.38 13.36 -2.80
C PRO A 58 -14.73 12.25 -1.80
N GLY A 59 -15.91 11.64 -1.91
CA GLY A 59 -16.29 10.47 -1.13
C GLY A 59 -15.42 9.24 -1.46
N PHE A 60 -15.15 8.99 -2.74
CA PHE A 60 -14.26 7.92 -3.16
C PHE A 60 -12.82 8.14 -2.64
N MET A 61 -12.26 9.34 -2.80
CA MET A 61 -10.92 9.66 -2.31
C MET A 61 -10.78 9.55 -0.78
N LEU A 62 -11.85 9.86 -0.02
CA LEU A 62 -11.90 9.58 1.43
C LEU A 62 -11.81 8.09 1.71
N PHE A 63 -12.61 7.29 1.00
CA PHE A 63 -12.55 5.84 1.13
C PHE A 63 -11.16 5.30 0.79
N VAL A 64 -10.54 5.72 -0.32
CA VAL A 64 -9.18 5.29 -0.70
C VAL A 64 -8.16 5.67 0.36
N SER A 65 -8.26 6.88 0.92
CA SER A 65 -7.36 7.35 1.97
C SER A 65 -7.49 6.50 3.24
N LEU A 66 -8.71 6.25 3.71
CA LEU A 66 -8.96 5.39 4.88
C LEU A 66 -8.54 3.93 4.64
N PHE A 67 -8.84 3.39 3.45
CA PHE A 67 -8.41 2.06 3.05
C PHE A 67 -6.88 1.94 3.03
N THR A 68 -6.18 2.99 2.58
CA THR A 68 -4.72 3.05 2.63
C THR A 68 -4.20 3.02 4.07
N LEU A 69 -4.80 3.80 4.97
CA LEU A 69 -4.41 3.77 6.39
C LEU A 69 -4.61 2.36 6.99
N LEU A 70 -5.72 1.70 6.66
CA LEU A 70 -6.01 0.36 7.15
C LEU A 70 -5.06 -0.69 6.57
N VAL A 71 -4.85 -0.70 5.26
CA VAL A 71 -4.01 -1.70 4.58
C VAL A 71 -2.53 -1.47 4.88
N LEU A 72 -2.03 -0.25 4.70
CA LEU A 72 -0.62 0.07 4.85
C LEU A 72 -0.24 0.18 6.34
N GLY A 73 -1.05 0.86 7.13
CA GLY A 73 -0.86 0.96 8.58
C GLY A 73 -1.09 -0.37 9.28
N GLY A 74 -2.14 -1.12 8.90
CA GLY A 74 -2.38 -2.47 9.40
C GLY A 74 -1.24 -3.42 9.07
N ALA A 75 -0.72 -3.40 7.83
CA ALA A 75 0.46 -4.19 7.48
C ALA A 75 1.67 -3.84 8.37
N MET A 76 1.98 -2.56 8.58
CA MET A 76 3.10 -2.13 9.44
C MET A 76 2.93 -2.52 10.91
N ILE A 77 1.70 -2.46 11.44
CA ILE A 77 1.40 -2.91 12.81
C ILE A 77 1.57 -4.43 12.91
N LEU A 78 1.05 -5.19 11.94
CA LEU A 78 1.17 -6.65 11.90
C LEU A 78 2.63 -7.10 11.77
N GLU A 79 3.45 -6.39 10.99
CA GLU A 79 4.90 -6.65 10.89
C GLU A 79 5.59 -6.58 12.26
N ARG A 80 5.18 -5.62 13.11
CA ARG A 80 5.84 -5.36 14.40
C ARG A 80 5.31 -6.21 15.54
N PHE A 81 3.99 -6.45 15.60
CA PHE A 81 3.34 -7.07 16.75
C PHE A 81 2.90 -8.52 16.50
N ALA A 82 2.63 -8.91 15.26
CA ALA A 82 2.03 -10.20 14.94
C ALA A 82 2.56 -10.77 13.62
N ALA A 83 3.88 -10.94 13.50
CA ALA A 83 4.52 -11.47 12.29
C ALA A 83 3.97 -12.84 11.85
N HIS A 84 3.40 -13.62 12.78
CA HIS A 84 2.75 -14.90 12.52
C HIS A 84 1.42 -14.79 11.75
N LEU A 85 0.75 -13.63 11.82
CA LEU A 85 -0.47 -13.29 11.05
C LEU A 85 -0.15 -12.53 9.75
N TYR A 86 1.12 -12.29 9.46
CA TYR A 86 1.53 -11.58 8.25
C TYR A 86 1.54 -12.52 7.04
N PHE A 87 0.39 -12.60 6.36
CA PHE A 87 0.26 -13.36 5.11
C PHE A 87 0.69 -12.49 3.93
N ARG A 88 1.78 -12.88 3.25
CA ARG A 88 2.36 -12.06 2.16
C ARG A 88 1.38 -11.82 1.02
N ILE A 89 0.54 -12.82 0.71
CA ILE A 89 -0.49 -12.73 -0.32
C ILE A 89 -1.62 -11.74 0.03
N ALA A 90 -2.03 -11.69 1.31
CA ALA A 90 -3.09 -10.78 1.75
C ALA A 90 -2.62 -9.32 1.64
N VAL A 91 -1.38 -9.05 2.04
CA VAL A 91 -0.75 -7.73 1.91
C VAL A 91 -0.54 -7.37 0.44
N LEU A 92 -0.15 -8.33 -0.41
CA LEU A 92 -0.04 -8.11 -1.86
C LEU A 92 -1.37 -7.66 -2.47
N ILE A 93 -2.46 -8.38 -2.17
CA ILE A 93 -3.80 -8.04 -2.66
C ILE A 93 -4.22 -6.68 -2.13
N GLY A 94 -3.94 -6.39 -0.85
CA GLY A 94 -4.18 -5.08 -0.26
C GLY A 94 -3.46 -3.96 -1.02
N TYR A 95 -2.16 -4.11 -1.27
CA TYR A 95 -1.35 -3.10 -1.96
C TYR A 95 -1.75 -2.96 -3.43
N GLY A 96 -2.02 -4.07 -4.12
CA GLY A 96 -2.49 -4.08 -5.51
C GLY A 96 -3.83 -3.36 -5.65
N THR A 97 -4.81 -3.72 -4.82
CA THR A 97 -6.12 -3.05 -4.79
C THR A 97 -5.97 -1.57 -4.44
N ASN A 98 -5.09 -1.22 -3.49
CA ASN A 98 -4.85 0.16 -3.12
C ASN A 98 -4.26 0.98 -4.29
N CYS A 99 -3.35 0.41 -5.09
CA CYS A 99 -2.84 1.06 -6.29
C CYS A 99 -3.94 1.34 -7.31
N LEU A 100 -4.85 0.39 -7.54
CA LEU A 100 -5.99 0.57 -8.45
C LEU A 100 -6.94 1.66 -7.97
N PHE A 101 -7.22 1.70 -6.67
CA PHE A 101 -8.08 2.72 -6.08
C PHE A 101 -7.45 4.11 -6.14
N TRP A 102 -6.15 4.25 -5.86
CA TRP A 102 -5.46 5.51 -6.04
C TRP A 102 -5.51 5.96 -7.50
N LEU A 103 -5.19 5.07 -8.45
CA LEU A 103 -5.22 5.37 -9.88
C LEU A 103 -6.58 5.93 -10.32
N SER A 104 -7.65 5.22 -10.01
CA SER A 104 -9.01 5.63 -10.34
C SER A 104 -9.40 6.91 -9.60
N GLY A 105 -8.98 7.07 -8.35
CA GLY A 105 -9.40 8.16 -7.49
C GLY A 105 -8.80 9.49 -7.89
N TRP A 106 -7.50 9.54 -8.17
CA TRP A 106 -6.86 10.77 -8.62
C TRP A 106 -7.32 11.15 -10.03
N ALA A 107 -7.48 10.18 -10.94
CA ALA A 107 -7.94 10.44 -12.31
C ALA A 107 -9.37 10.99 -12.35
N TRP A 108 -10.28 10.41 -11.55
CA TRP A 108 -11.65 10.90 -11.44
C TRP A 108 -11.72 12.27 -10.76
N SER A 109 -10.93 12.48 -9.71
CA SER A 109 -10.87 13.78 -9.04
C SER A 109 -10.31 14.87 -9.97
N ALA A 110 -9.29 14.54 -10.79
CA ALA A 110 -8.73 15.45 -11.76
C ALA A 110 -9.73 15.82 -12.87
N SER A 111 -10.52 14.86 -13.37
CA SER A 111 -11.52 15.15 -14.40
C SER A 111 -12.61 16.09 -13.89
N ILE A 112 -13.08 15.89 -12.65
CA ILE A 112 -14.05 16.79 -12.03
C ILE A 112 -13.43 18.15 -11.70
N ALA A 113 -12.21 18.20 -11.19
CA ALA A 113 -11.52 19.46 -10.95
C ALA A 113 -11.43 20.30 -12.23
N ALA A 114 -11.11 19.68 -13.37
CA ALA A 114 -11.03 20.36 -14.66
C ALA A 114 -12.40 20.93 -15.10
N LEU A 115 -13.51 20.27 -14.79
CA LEU A 115 -14.86 20.79 -15.08
C LEU A 115 -15.19 22.05 -14.28
N PHE A 116 -14.79 22.10 -13.00
CA PHE A 116 -15.09 23.25 -12.13
C PHE A 116 -14.08 24.40 -12.26
N LEU A 117 -12.88 24.14 -12.78
CA LEU A 117 -11.84 25.14 -13.05
C LEU A 117 -11.84 25.64 -14.49
N GLY A 118 -12.54 24.96 -15.39
CA GLY A 118 -12.68 25.33 -16.80
C GLY A 118 -13.70 26.44 -17.04
N ASP A 119 -13.57 27.11 -18.17
CA ASP A 119 -14.56 28.10 -18.61
C ASP A 119 -15.77 27.40 -19.25
N THR A 120 -16.97 27.81 -18.87
CA THR A 120 -18.22 27.26 -19.41
C THR A 120 -18.73 28.19 -20.51
N CYS A 121 -18.78 27.70 -21.76
CA CYS A 121 -19.25 28.49 -22.89
C CYS A 121 -20.71 28.13 -23.25
N VAL A 122 -21.61 29.10 -23.19
CA VAL A 122 -23.01 28.96 -23.60
C VAL A 122 -23.27 29.95 -24.72
N GLN A 123 -23.75 29.45 -25.87
CA GLN A 123 -24.07 30.27 -27.05
C GLN A 123 -22.95 31.25 -27.48
N GLY A 124 -21.69 30.78 -27.45
CA GLY A 124 -20.52 31.58 -27.88
C GLY A 124 -20.00 32.59 -26.84
N THR A 125 -20.63 32.68 -25.67
CA THR A 125 -20.13 33.50 -24.55
C THR A 125 -19.56 32.59 -23.47
N CYS A 126 -18.29 32.79 -23.11
CA CYS A 126 -17.61 31.99 -22.09
C CYS A 126 -17.63 32.69 -20.74
N PHE A 127 -18.11 31.99 -19.72
CA PHE A 127 -18.14 32.45 -18.34
C PHE A 127 -17.11 31.65 -17.54
N GLY A 128 -16.22 32.37 -16.85
CA GLY A 128 -15.27 31.75 -15.94
C GLY A 128 -15.94 31.28 -14.65
N PRO A 129 -15.27 30.38 -13.90
CA PRO A 129 -15.87 29.79 -12.71
C PRO A 129 -16.08 30.82 -11.60
N THR A 130 -17.19 30.68 -10.88
CA THR A 130 -17.54 31.51 -9.72
C THR A 130 -16.53 31.31 -8.58
N THR A 131 -16.55 32.20 -7.58
CA THR A 131 -15.61 32.13 -6.44
C THR A 131 -15.70 30.82 -5.66
N GLU A 132 -16.90 30.25 -5.54
CA GLU A 132 -17.12 28.99 -4.82
C GLU A 132 -16.77 27.76 -5.67
N GLU A 133 -17.02 27.79 -6.99
CA GLU A 133 -16.58 26.73 -7.91
C GLU A 133 -15.05 26.64 -7.98
N LYS A 134 -14.37 27.79 -7.96
CA LYS A 134 -12.90 27.85 -7.87
C LYS A 134 -12.38 27.25 -6.56
N ARG A 135 -13.07 27.45 -5.44
CA ARG A 135 -12.69 26.85 -4.15
C ARG A 135 -12.88 25.34 -4.17
N TYR A 136 -14.03 24.86 -4.65
CA TYR A 136 -14.35 23.44 -4.75
C TYR A 136 -13.44 22.71 -5.75
N GLY A 137 -13.31 23.24 -6.97
CA GLY A 137 -12.44 22.72 -8.01
C GLY A 137 -10.96 22.78 -7.61
N GLY A 138 -10.54 23.86 -6.93
CA GLY A 138 -9.18 24.03 -6.44
C GLY A 138 -8.79 23.02 -5.35
N SER A 139 -9.66 22.79 -4.36
CA SER A 139 -9.43 21.76 -3.34
C SER A 139 -9.44 20.35 -3.95
N MET A 140 -10.30 20.10 -4.94
CA MET A 140 -10.33 18.84 -5.69
C MET A 140 -9.05 18.63 -6.51
N ALA A 141 -8.56 19.65 -7.20
CA ALA A 141 -7.30 19.61 -7.94
C ALA A 141 -6.13 19.33 -7.00
N GLY A 142 -6.11 19.95 -5.82
CA GLY A 142 -5.14 19.67 -4.77
C GLY A 142 -5.18 18.21 -4.32
N ALA A 143 -6.37 17.68 -4.02
CA ALA A 143 -6.54 16.28 -3.63
C ALA A 143 -6.11 15.32 -4.76
N ALA A 144 -6.42 15.64 -6.02
CA ALA A 144 -6.02 14.86 -7.18
C ALA A 144 -4.49 14.86 -7.38
N ALA A 145 -3.83 16.02 -7.25
CA ALA A 145 -2.38 16.14 -7.37
C ALA A 145 -1.66 15.32 -6.28
N VAL A 146 -2.08 15.46 -5.02
CA VAL A 146 -1.54 14.66 -3.91
C VAL A 146 -1.84 13.17 -4.12
N GLY A 147 -3.03 12.84 -4.62
CA GLY A 147 -3.41 11.47 -4.95
C GLY A 147 -2.58 10.84 -6.06
N ALA A 148 -2.19 11.61 -7.08
CA ALA A 148 -1.30 11.14 -8.14
C ALA A 148 0.10 10.84 -7.60
N VAL A 149 0.63 11.70 -6.73
CA VAL A 149 1.90 11.43 -6.02
C VAL A 149 1.77 10.16 -5.18
N ASN A 150 0.67 10.01 -4.44
CA ASN A 150 0.41 8.82 -3.64
C ASN A 150 0.33 7.53 -4.47
N TRP A 151 -0.29 7.59 -5.65
CA TRP A 151 -0.34 6.49 -6.59
C TRP A 151 1.05 6.04 -7.05
N VAL A 152 1.93 6.99 -7.40
CA VAL A 152 3.32 6.70 -7.81
C VAL A 152 4.08 6.04 -6.66
N LEU A 153 4.01 6.61 -5.45
CA LEU A 153 4.68 6.04 -4.28
C LEU A 153 4.14 4.64 -3.94
N MET A 154 2.83 4.42 -4.04
CA MET A 154 2.21 3.10 -3.83
C MET A 154 2.67 2.08 -4.88
N THR A 155 2.88 2.51 -6.12
CA THR A 155 3.42 1.64 -7.18
C THR A 155 4.86 1.24 -6.87
N ILE A 156 5.66 2.16 -6.36
CA ILE A 156 7.03 1.90 -5.89
C ILE A 156 7.01 0.91 -4.71
N VAL A 157 6.13 1.10 -3.73
CA VAL A 157 5.93 0.18 -2.60
C VAL A 157 5.56 -1.21 -3.12
N LEU A 158 4.58 -1.33 -4.00
CA LEU A 158 4.16 -2.60 -4.57
C LEU A 158 5.32 -3.31 -5.29
N PHE A 159 6.09 -2.58 -6.09
CA PHE A 159 7.24 -3.11 -6.81
C PHE A 159 8.31 -3.69 -5.86
N TYR A 160 8.74 -2.91 -4.85
CA TYR A 160 9.74 -3.38 -3.88
C TYR A 160 9.21 -4.53 -3.02
N TYR A 161 7.92 -4.53 -2.71
CA TYR A 161 7.27 -5.61 -1.97
C TYR A 161 7.28 -6.91 -2.77
N ILE A 162 6.87 -6.88 -4.05
CA ILE A 162 6.92 -8.05 -4.94
C ILE A 162 8.36 -8.55 -5.08
N LYS A 163 9.31 -7.65 -5.32
CA LYS A 163 10.73 -8.01 -5.43
C LYS A 163 11.23 -8.69 -4.16
N GLY A 164 10.89 -8.15 -2.99
CA GLY A 164 11.24 -8.74 -1.69
C GLY A 164 10.62 -10.13 -1.48
N CYS A 165 9.35 -10.32 -1.84
CA CYS A 165 8.69 -11.61 -1.78
C CYS A 165 9.33 -12.64 -2.71
N LEU A 166 9.75 -12.24 -3.91
CA LEU A 166 10.39 -13.12 -4.89
C LEU A 166 11.85 -13.47 -4.52
N SER A 167 12.54 -12.58 -3.81
CA SER A 167 13.92 -12.83 -3.35
C SER A 167 14.02 -13.82 -2.19
N ASP A 168 12.89 -14.19 -1.58
CA ASP A 168 12.83 -15.10 -0.43
C ASP A 168 11.77 -16.20 -0.66
N PRO A 169 12.08 -17.22 -1.47
CA PRO A 169 11.17 -18.32 -1.81
C PRO A 169 11.02 -19.37 -0.69
N ASP A 170 11.90 -19.37 0.30
CA ASP A 170 12.03 -20.44 1.31
C ASP A 170 11.35 -20.12 2.65
N CYS A 171 10.72 -18.95 2.80
CA CYS A 171 10.03 -18.54 4.04
C CYS A 171 8.66 -19.21 4.24
N TYR A 172 8.57 -20.52 3.97
CA TYR A 172 7.50 -21.38 4.43
C TYR A 172 7.81 -21.87 5.84
N GLY A 173 7.43 -21.05 6.82
CA GLY A 173 7.31 -21.48 8.21
C GLY A 173 8.29 -20.83 9.17
N VAL A 174 7.71 -20.13 10.15
CA VAL A 174 8.24 -20.01 11.52
C VAL A 174 9.69 -19.55 11.63
N SER A 175 9.88 -18.24 11.65
CA SER A 175 10.73 -17.64 12.69
C SER A 175 9.86 -16.72 13.53
N THR A 176 8.88 -17.31 14.23
CA THR A 176 8.55 -16.75 15.54
C THR A 176 9.84 -16.77 16.33
N GLY A 177 10.33 -15.60 16.72
CA GLY A 177 11.46 -15.43 17.64
C GLY A 177 11.15 -16.03 19.00
N HIS A 178 11.21 -17.35 19.07
CA HIS A 178 11.52 -18.18 20.23
C HIS A 178 12.60 -19.20 19.82
N GLY A 179 13.57 -18.74 19.04
CA GLY A 179 14.91 -19.33 19.03
C GLY A 179 15.68 -18.73 20.19
N SER A 180 15.32 -19.12 21.41
CA SER A 180 16.24 -19.02 22.53
C SER A 180 17.57 -19.64 22.11
N GLU A 181 18.64 -18.90 22.37
CA GLU A 181 19.95 -19.39 22.79
C GLU A 181 20.08 -20.92 22.81
N MET A 182 20.83 -21.49 21.87
CA MET A 182 21.80 -22.55 22.18
C MET A 182 22.74 -22.74 21.00
N GLY A 183 24.01 -22.94 21.35
CA GLY A 183 25.16 -22.78 20.48
C GLY A 183 25.09 -23.61 19.20
N SER A 184 25.80 -23.08 18.20
CA SER A 184 26.23 -23.82 17.03
C SER A 184 26.95 -25.09 17.47
N ILE A 185 26.24 -26.22 17.55
CA ILE A 185 26.86 -27.52 17.66
C ILE A 185 27.42 -27.83 16.27
N LYS A 186 28.73 -27.67 16.18
CA LYS A 186 29.63 -28.23 15.17
C LYS A 186 29.13 -29.60 14.73
N ALA A 187 28.60 -29.68 13.51
CA ALA A 187 28.28 -30.94 12.86
C ALA A 187 29.61 -31.62 12.46
N GLU A 188 30.19 -32.39 13.37
CA GLU A 188 31.30 -33.30 13.03
C GLU A 188 30.78 -34.74 12.95
N SER A 189 30.57 -35.14 11.70
CA SER A 189 30.68 -36.48 11.11
C SER A 189 30.43 -37.71 11.99
N LYS A 190 29.32 -38.36 11.65
CA LYS A 190 28.90 -39.72 11.97
C LYS A 190 29.90 -40.76 11.40
N SER A 191 30.62 -41.49 12.26
CA SER A 191 30.96 -42.90 11.99
C SER A 191 31.23 -43.65 13.30
N ARG A 192 30.19 -44.33 13.80
CA ARG A 192 30.28 -45.34 14.87
C ARG A 192 29.53 -46.57 14.39
N SER A 193 30.28 -47.59 13.97
CA SER A 193 29.83 -48.97 13.77
C SER A 193 30.82 -49.83 14.57
N GLN A 194 30.59 -50.07 15.86
CA GLN A 194 29.79 -51.11 16.51
C GLN A 194 30.74 -52.17 17.11
N PRO A 195 30.60 -52.55 18.39
CA PRO A 195 31.50 -53.48 19.07
C PRO A 195 31.04 -54.94 18.88
N SER A 196 31.97 -55.86 18.62
CA SER A 196 31.73 -57.30 18.74
C SER A 196 32.53 -57.86 19.90
N VAL A 197 31.77 -58.22 20.94
CA VAL A 197 32.13 -59.14 22.03
C VAL A 197 32.57 -60.49 21.44
N ASN A 198 33.59 -61.11 22.03
CA ASN A 198 33.67 -62.55 22.31
C ASN A 198 34.90 -62.85 23.20
N GLU A 199 34.62 -63.21 24.45
CA GLU A 199 35.37 -64.21 25.26
C GLU A 199 35.00 -65.63 24.77
N PRO A 200 35.69 -66.72 25.16
CA PRO A 200 36.65 -66.90 26.26
C PRO A 200 38.09 -67.25 25.86
#